data_AF-A0A2W2GQ28-F1
#
_entry.id   AF-A0A2W2GQ28-F1
#
_cell.length_a   1.000
_cell.length_b   1.000
_cell.length_c   1.000
_cell.angle_alpha   90.00
_cell.angle_beta   90.00
_cell.angle_gamma   90.00
#
_symmetry.space_group_name_H-M   'P 1'
#
loop_
_entity.id
_entity.type
_entity.pdbx_description
1 polymer ?
#
loop_
_entity_poly.entity_id
_entity_poly.type
_entity_poly.pdbx_seq_one_letter_code
_entity_poly.pdbx_strand_id
1 'polypeptide(L)'
;MVPFEVDEALTLFDHALTTDAAGVVPVRYDLAALRARGDTLPHLLRGLLPKERRTAATTATNAEAFRGKLDALSPEERDQAVLDLVRTHVATVLGHRSADAIGPQRAFQELGFDSLGAVELRNGLNAATGLRLPATVIFDHPNAQALAERIRKEMAGSEEDEAIRKIIESIPLTSLKSSGLLDRLMELAGHNGGTQTNNGGDIDDMDAESLINLVLDDTSGEAWNADE
;
A
#
# COMPACT_ATOMS: atom_id res chain seq x y z
N MET A 1 23.45 5.16 24.01
CA MET A 1 23.93 3.76 23.98
C MET A 1 23.99 3.29 25.41
N VAL A 2 23.35 2.17 25.72
CA VAL A 2 23.30 1.65 27.10
C VAL A 2 24.50 0.71 27.28
N PRO A 3 25.30 0.82 28.36
CA PRO A 3 26.44 -0.08 28.57
C PRO A 3 25.97 -1.53 28.74
N PHE A 4 26.78 -2.49 28.31
CA PHE A 4 26.55 -3.92 28.56
C PHE A 4 27.08 -4.32 29.94
N GLU A 5 26.46 -5.33 30.56
CA GLU A 5 27.07 -6.02 31.70
C GLU A 5 28.18 -6.97 31.20
N VAL A 6 29.17 -7.26 32.05
CA VAL A 6 30.38 -8.01 31.65
C VAL A 6 30.06 -9.40 31.09
N ASP A 7 29.18 -10.14 31.75
CA ASP A 7 28.80 -11.49 31.32
C ASP A 7 28.00 -11.47 30.00
N GLU A 8 27.17 -10.44 29.81
CA GLU A 8 26.40 -10.22 28.58
C GLU A 8 27.34 -9.90 27.40
N ALA A 9 28.36 -9.07 27.64
CA ALA A 9 29.35 -8.71 26.64
C ALA A 9 30.20 -9.92 26.20
N LEU A 10 30.62 -10.77 27.14
CA LEU A 10 31.37 -12.00 26.83
C LEU A 10 30.53 -12.99 26.02
N THR A 11 29.25 -13.16 26.37
CA THR A 11 28.33 -14.01 25.61
C THR A 11 28.14 -13.52 24.17
N LEU A 12 28.02 -12.20 23.97
CA LEU A 12 27.90 -11.60 22.63
C LEU A 12 29.21 -11.71 21.83
N PHE A 13 30.36 -11.65 22.49
CA PHE A 13 31.66 -11.87 21.87
C PHE A 13 31.80 -13.31 21.38
N ASP A 14 31.46 -14.30 22.20
CA ASP A 14 31.47 -15.71 21.81
C ASP A 14 30.54 -15.98 20.62
N HIS A 15 29.36 -15.34 20.60
CA HIS A 15 28.45 -15.43 19.46
C HIS A 15 29.03 -14.81 18.18
N ALA A 16 29.72 -13.67 18.28
CA ALA A 16 30.35 -13.03 17.12
C ALA A 16 31.42 -13.94 16.50
N LEU A 17 32.13 -14.73 17.30
CA LEU A 17 33.12 -15.71 16.81
C LEU A 17 32.52 -16.88 16.03
N THR A 18 31.23 -17.15 16.21
CA THR A 18 30.51 -18.24 15.53
C THR A 18 29.72 -17.79 14.29
N THR A 19 29.71 -16.49 14.01
CA THR A 19 28.96 -15.92 12.89
C THR A 19 29.87 -15.70 11.69
N ASP A 20 29.40 -16.01 10.48
CA ASP A 20 30.17 -15.85 9.22
C ASP A 20 30.31 -14.39 8.74
N ALA A 21 29.96 -13.42 9.58
CA ALA A 21 30.01 -12.00 9.26
C ALA A 21 31.32 -11.36 9.75
N ALA A 22 32.09 -10.75 8.85
CA ALA A 22 33.29 -10.01 9.22
C ALA A 22 32.93 -8.62 9.79
N GLY A 23 33.46 -8.28 10.98
CA GLY A 23 33.32 -6.95 11.57
C GLY A 23 32.02 -6.70 12.35
N VAL A 24 31.58 -7.66 13.17
CA VAL A 24 30.38 -7.52 14.00
C VAL A 24 30.64 -6.59 15.20
N VAL A 25 29.72 -5.65 15.45
CA VAL A 25 29.74 -4.78 16.63
C VAL A 25 28.46 -4.97 17.43
N PRO A 26 28.52 -5.42 18.70
CA PRO A 26 27.33 -5.49 19.55
C PRO A 26 26.88 -4.09 19.94
N VAL A 27 25.61 -3.77 19.69
CA VAL A 27 25.01 -2.47 20.06
C VAL A 27 23.71 -2.70 20.84
N ARG A 28 23.63 -2.15 22.05
CA ARG A 28 22.41 -2.19 22.87
C ARG A 28 21.57 -0.94 22.62
N TYR A 29 20.37 -1.15 22.09
CA TYR A 29 19.38 -0.10 21.86
C TYR A 29 18.29 -0.15 22.93
N ASP A 30 17.96 0.99 23.52
CA ASP A 30 16.75 1.14 24.31
C ASP A 30 15.54 1.29 23.37
N LEU A 31 14.88 0.17 23.07
CA LEU A 31 13.74 0.14 22.17
C LEU A 31 12.52 0.91 22.74
N ALA A 32 12.40 1.05 24.06
CA ALA A 32 11.32 1.83 24.66
C ALA A 32 11.55 3.33 24.44
N ALA A 33 12.77 3.81 24.65
CA ALA A 33 13.16 5.19 24.35
C ALA A 33 13.10 5.52 22.85
N LEU A 34 13.41 4.55 21.98
CA LEU A 34 13.24 4.72 20.53
C LEU A 34 11.75 4.83 20.16
N ARG A 35 10.87 3.97 20.69
CA ARG A 35 9.42 4.09 20.45
C ARG A 35 8.84 5.44 20.88
N ALA A 36 9.29 5.96 22.03
CA ALA A 36 8.84 7.27 22.52
C ALA A 36 9.24 8.44 21.60
N ARG A 37 10.23 8.26 20.72
CA ARG A 37 10.68 9.27 19.75
C ARG A 37 9.88 9.30 18.44
N GLY A 38 9.08 8.28 18.17
CA GLY A 38 8.15 8.25 17.02
C GLY A 38 8.79 8.70 15.70
N ASP A 39 8.21 9.71 15.07
CA ASP A 39 8.60 10.20 13.74
C ASP A 39 9.98 10.88 13.68
N THR A 40 10.57 11.23 14.82
CA THR A 40 11.91 11.85 14.90
C THR A 40 13.07 10.86 14.85
N LEU A 41 12.76 9.56 14.70
CA LEU A 41 13.75 8.50 14.56
C LEU A 41 14.46 8.56 13.20
N PRO A 42 15.81 8.51 13.17
CA PRO A 42 16.56 8.29 11.96
C PRO A 42 16.09 7.02 11.22
N HIS A 43 15.96 7.13 9.91
CA HIS A 43 15.37 6.15 9.00
C HIS A 43 15.99 4.74 9.15
N LEU A 44 17.30 4.67 9.38
CA LEU A 44 18.05 3.43 9.60
C LEU A 44 17.62 2.66 10.86
N LEU A 45 17.08 3.34 11.87
CA LEU A 45 16.71 2.74 13.16
C LEU A 45 15.24 2.30 13.22
N ARG A 46 14.41 2.67 12.24
CA ARG A 46 12.99 2.24 12.19
C ARG A 46 12.85 0.73 11.99
N GLY A 47 13.79 0.10 11.27
CA GLY A 47 13.80 -1.35 11.04
C GLY A 47 14.09 -2.21 12.29
N LEU A 48 14.61 -1.60 13.35
CA LEU A 48 14.90 -2.28 14.63
C LEU A 48 13.69 -2.34 15.56
N LEU A 49 12.65 -1.54 15.29
CA LEU A 49 11.39 -1.65 15.99
C LEU A 49 10.61 -2.83 15.40
N PRO A 50 9.98 -3.68 16.23
CA PRO A 50 9.11 -4.72 15.72
C PRO A 50 8.10 -4.09 14.76
N LYS A 51 8.01 -4.61 13.53
CA LYS A 51 6.83 -4.42 12.67
C LYS A 51 5.67 -5.12 13.36
N GLU A 52 5.16 -4.52 14.42
CA GLU A 52 3.99 -5.03 15.11
C GLU A 52 2.83 -5.00 14.12
N ARG A 53 2.08 -6.10 14.12
CA ARG A 53 0.76 -6.31 13.55
C ARG A 53 -0.24 -5.32 14.19
N ARG A 54 0.00 -4.02 14.00
CA ARG A 54 -0.72 -2.89 14.60
C ARG A 54 -1.50 -2.07 13.58
N THR A 55 -1.51 -2.48 12.31
CA THR A 55 -1.78 -1.56 11.21
C THR A 55 -3.22 -1.51 10.73
N ALA A 56 -4.08 -2.50 10.98
CA ALA A 56 -5.46 -2.44 10.46
C ALA A 56 -6.37 -1.54 11.31
N ALA A 57 -6.47 -1.80 12.62
CA ALA A 57 -7.37 -1.07 13.51
C ALA A 57 -6.99 0.41 13.65
N THR A 58 -5.71 0.72 13.84
CA THR A 58 -5.25 2.12 13.97
C THR A 58 -5.39 2.90 12.66
N THR A 59 -5.14 2.27 11.50
CA THR A 59 -5.37 2.90 10.19
C THR A 59 -6.85 3.17 9.97
N ALA A 60 -7.73 2.23 10.34
CA ALA A 60 -9.18 2.45 10.28
C ALA A 60 -9.61 3.63 11.15
N THR A 61 -9.14 3.72 12.40
CA THR A 61 -9.44 4.86 13.29
C THR A 61 -8.92 6.19 12.74
N ASN A 62 -7.71 6.22 12.18
CA ASN A 62 -7.14 7.43 11.58
C ASN A 62 -7.92 7.87 10.34
N ALA A 63 -8.30 6.92 9.49
CA ALA A 63 -9.11 7.17 8.30
C ALA A 63 -10.51 7.69 8.66
N GLU A 64 -11.16 7.10 9.66
CA GLU A 64 -12.45 7.56 10.19
C GLU A 64 -12.35 8.97 10.78
N ALA A 65 -11.30 9.25 11.56
CA ALA A 65 -11.07 10.59 12.12
C ALA A 65 -10.80 11.63 11.02
N PHE A 66 -10.08 11.25 9.97
CA PHE A 66 -9.82 12.14 8.83
C PHE A 66 -11.10 12.39 8.01
N ARG A 67 -11.88 11.35 7.71
CA ARG A 67 -13.19 11.47 7.04
C ARG A 67 -14.17 12.33 7.84
N GLY A 68 -14.29 12.09 9.15
CA GLY A 68 -15.16 12.90 10.01
C GLY A 68 -14.75 14.38 10.06
N LYS A 69 -13.46 14.70 9.93
CA LYS A 69 -13.00 16.08 9.76
C LYS A 69 -13.43 16.67 8.41
N LEU A 70 -13.28 15.92 7.32
CA LEU A 70 -13.68 16.37 5.99
C LEU A 70 -15.20 16.57 5.90
N ASP A 71 -15.99 15.69 6.50
CA ASP A 71 -17.46 15.79 6.49
C ASP A 71 -17.98 17.11 7.08
N ALA A 72 -17.29 17.63 8.09
CA ALA A 72 -17.62 18.90 8.74
C ALA A 72 -17.19 20.15 7.95
N LEU A 73 -16.40 19.99 6.89
CA LEU A 73 -15.85 21.09 6.09
C LEU A 73 -16.65 21.31 4.80
N SER A 74 -16.63 22.55 4.30
CA SER A 74 -17.13 22.87 2.96
C SER A 74 -16.27 22.21 1.86
N PRO A 75 -16.77 22.08 0.61
CA PRO A 75 -16.00 21.46 -0.47
C PRO A 75 -14.61 22.10 -0.68
N GLU A 76 -14.54 23.43 -0.62
CA GLU A 76 -13.30 24.20 -0.79
C GLU A 76 -12.32 23.97 0.37
N GLU A 77 -12.82 23.83 1.60
CA GLU A 77 -12.00 23.54 2.77
C GLU A 77 -11.54 22.07 2.81
N ARG A 78 -12.35 21.13 2.30
CA ARG A 78 -11.95 19.72 2.13
C ARG A 78 -10.79 19.62 1.16
N ASP A 79 -10.86 20.37 0.07
CA ASP A 79 -9.82 20.45 -0.95
C ASP A 79 -8.49 20.89 -0.34
N GLN A 80 -8.53 21.96 0.45
CA GLN A 80 -7.37 22.46 1.15
C GLN A 80 -6.85 21.47 2.21
N ALA A 81 -7.74 20.83 2.97
CA ALA A 81 -7.36 19.86 3.99
C ALA A 81 -6.65 18.62 3.42
N VAL A 82 -7.09 18.10 2.27
CA VAL A 82 -6.42 16.98 1.60
C VAL A 82 -5.07 17.42 1.02
N LEU A 83 -5.00 18.62 0.44
CA LEU A 83 -3.74 19.17 -0.04
C LEU A 83 -2.71 19.34 1.08
N ASP A 84 -3.13 19.88 2.24
CA ASP A 84 -2.26 20.08 3.38
C ASP A 84 -1.82 18.75 4.01
N LEU A 85 -2.69 17.73 4.00
CA LEU A 85 -2.29 16.37 4.38
C LEU A 85 -1.14 15.87 3.50
N VAL A 86 -1.28 15.95 2.17
CA VAL A 86 -0.24 15.51 1.23
C VAL A 86 1.06 16.29 1.45
N ARG A 87 0.98 17.62 1.56
CA ARG A 87 2.16 18.48 1.77
C ARG A 87 2.86 18.18 3.10
N THR A 88 2.12 17.86 4.15
CA THR A 88 2.66 17.47 5.45
C THR A 88 3.42 16.15 5.37
N HIS A 89 2.87 15.15 4.70
CA HIS A 89 3.57 13.89 4.50
C HIS A 89 4.81 14.03 3.60
N VAL A 90 4.74 14.82 2.54
CA VAL A 90 5.88 15.13 1.67
C VAL A 90 6.99 15.83 2.46
N ALA A 91 6.64 16.84 3.26
CA ALA A 91 7.59 17.53 4.13
C ALA A 91 8.26 16.57 5.12
N THR A 92 7.49 15.66 5.71
CA THR A 92 8.00 14.65 6.66
C THR A 92 9.02 13.72 6.00
N VAL A 93 8.72 13.22 4.80
CA VAL A 93 9.62 12.33 4.04
C VAL A 93 10.91 13.05 3.64
N LEU A 94 10.81 14.32 3.24
CA LEU A 94 11.96 15.15 2.87
C LEU A 94 12.71 15.74 4.08
N GLY A 95 12.26 15.49 5.31
CA GLY A 95 12.88 16.03 6.53
C GLY A 95 12.67 17.53 6.73
N HIS A 96 11.69 18.15 6.06
CA HIS A 96 11.30 19.53 6.26
C HIS A 96 10.39 19.68 7.49
N ARG A 97 10.55 20.80 8.21
CA ARG A 97 9.78 21.09 9.44
C ARG A 97 8.36 21.59 9.19
N SER A 98 8.04 22.05 7.97
CA SER A 98 6.72 22.58 7.62
C SER A 98 6.31 22.17 6.21
N ALA A 99 5.00 21.93 6.05
CA ALA A 99 4.32 21.75 4.77
C ALA A 99 4.42 23.00 3.88
N ASP A 100 4.63 24.18 4.45
CA ASP A 100 4.77 25.45 3.72
C ASP A 100 6.01 25.49 2.82
N ALA A 101 7.03 24.70 3.16
CA ALA A 101 8.22 24.53 2.34
C ALA A 101 7.94 23.78 1.03
N ILE A 102 6.80 23.06 0.95
CA ILE A 102 6.38 22.29 -0.21
C ILE A 102 5.41 23.12 -1.03
N GLY A 103 5.86 23.60 -2.19
CA GLY A 103 4.99 24.28 -3.15
C GLY A 103 3.97 23.30 -3.76
N PRO A 104 2.67 23.63 -3.80
CA PRO A 104 1.64 22.67 -4.23
C PRO A 104 1.78 22.20 -5.68
N GLN A 105 2.29 23.06 -6.57
CA GLN A 105 2.55 22.74 -7.98
C GLN A 105 4.00 22.34 -8.27
N ARG A 106 4.90 22.37 -7.27
CA ARG A 106 6.30 22.02 -7.48
C ARG A 106 6.44 20.52 -7.68
N ALA A 107 7.22 20.12 -8.68
CA ALA A 107 7.43 18.71 -8.96
C ALA A 107 8.22 18.02 -7.84
N PHE A 108 7.82 16.80 -7.48
CA PHE A 108 8.53 16.00 -6.49
C PHE A 108 9.98 15.72 -6.89
N GLN A 109 10.25 15.55 -8.19
CA GLN A 109 11.62 15.35 -8.69
C GLN A 109 12.53 16.55 -8.43
N GLU A 110 12.01 17.78 -8.54
CA GLU A 110 12.76 19.01 -8.23
C GLU A 110 13.04 19.17 -6.73
N LEU A 111 12.25 18.51 -5.89
CA LEU A 111 12.43 18.47 -4.44
C LEU A 111 13.42 17.38 -4.00
N GLY A 112 14.01 16.63 -4.94
CA GLY A 112 14.93 15.53 -4.62
C GLY A 112 14.23 14.29 -4.08
N PHE A 113 12.96 14.11 -4.42
CA PHE A 113 12.15 12.98 -3.98
C PHE A 113 12.57 11.70 -4.71
N ASP A 114 12.87 10.64 -3.96
CA ASP A 114 13.44 9.39 -4.47
C ASP A 114 12.46 8.20 -4.42
N SER A 115 12.89 7.02 -4.89
CA SER A 115 12.07 5.81 -4.90
C SER A 115 11.72 5.31 -3.49
N LEU A 116 12.58 5.53 -2.50
CA LEU A 116 12.31 5.13 -1.12
C LEU A 116 11.27 6.05 -0.47
N GLY A 117 11.44 7.36 -0.65
CA GLY A 117 10.49 8.39 -0.23
C GLY A 117 9.12 8.20 -0.88
N ALA A 118 9.07 7.68 -2.11
CA ALA A 118 7.81 7.31 -2.74
C ALA A 118 7.06 6.21 -1.99
N VAL A 119 7.76 5.15 -1.59
CA VAL A 119 7.15 4.10 -0.79
C VAL A 119 6.73 4.60 0.59
N GLU A 120 7.55 5.46 1.23
CA GLU A 120 7.24 6.05 2.53
C GLU A 120 6.00 6.97 2.48
N LEU A 121 5.93 7.87 1.51
CA LEU A 121 4.78 8.77 1.31
C LEU A 121 3.51 7.97 1.04
N ARG A 122 3.58 6.98 0.15
CA ARG A 122 2.43 6.11 -0.14
C ARG A 122 1.96 5.40 1.14
N ASN A 123 2.86 4.86 1.94
CA ASN A 123 2.51 4.17 3.18
C ASN A 123 1.89 5.12 4.20
N GLY A 124 2.45 6.34 4.34
CA GLY A 124 1.90 7.37 5.22
C GLY A 124 0.50 7.81 4.81
N LEU A 125 0.30 8.05 3.52
CA LEU A 125 -1.02 8.43 2.97
C LEU A 125 -2.04 7.30 3.12
N ASN A 126 -1.66 6.06 2.86
CA ASN A 126 -2.54 4.90 3.10
C ASN A 126 -2.93 4.79 4.58
N ALA A 127 -1.98 5.03 5.50
CA ALA A 127 -2.24 4.99 6.94
C ALA A 127 -3.15 6.14 7.43
N ALA A 128 -3.07 7.31 6.80
CA ALA A 128 -3.87 8.49 7.16
C ALA A 128 -5.27 8.46 6.55
N THR A 129 -5.40 7.98 5.30
CA THR A 129 -6.65 8.02 4.53
C THR A 129 -7.42 6.70 4.54
N GLY A 130 -6.77 5.59 4.93
CA GLY A 130 -7.34 4.25 4.85
C GLY A 130 -7.42 3.70 3.41
N LEU A 131 -6.93 4.45 2.42
CA LEU A 131 -6.93 4.03 1.03
C LEU A 131 -5.81 3.02 0.74
N ARG A 132 -5.96 2.30 -0.38
CA ARG A 132 -4.91 1.45 -0.95
C ARG A 132 -4.36 2.07 -2.23
N LEU A 133 -3.47 3.05 -2.06
CA LEU A 133 -2.84 3.71 -3.20
C LEU A 133 -1.81 2.78 -3.87
N PRO A 134 -1.81 2.70 -5.22
CA PRO A 134 -0.79 1.99 -5.99
C PRO A 134 0.62 2.54 -5.73
N ALA A 135 1.64 1.72 -5.94
CA ALA A 135 3.04 2.15 -5.81
C ALA A 135 3.44 3.18 -6.87
N THR A 136 2.73 3.23 -8.01
CA THR A 136 2.99 4.16 -9.12
C THR A 136 2.43 5.55 -8.89
N VAL A 137 1.56 5.75 -7.89
CA VAL A 137 0.75 6.97 -7.73
C VAL A 137 1.59 8.26 -7.68
N ILE A 138 2.82 8.19 -7.21
CA ILE A 138 3.72 9.35 -7.09
C ILE A 138 4.42 9.66 -8.42
N PHE A 139 4.59 8.66 -9.29
CA PHE A 139 5.08 8.84 -10.65
C PHE A 139 3.95 9.29 -11.58
N ASP A 140 2.73 8.82 -11.33
CA ASP A 140 1.53 9.22 -12.09
C ASP A 140 1.08 10.66 -11.73
N HIS A 141 1.40 11.11 -10.51
CA HIS A 141 1.03 12.43 -10.00
C HIS A 141 2.28 13.20 -9.51
N PRO A 142 2.88 14.04 -10.36
CA PRO A 142 4.23 14.57 -10.14
C PRO A 142 4.32 15.67 -9.08
N ASN A 143 3.20 16.16 -8.54
CA ASN A 143 3.16 17.20 -7.52
C ASN A 143 2.04 16.98 -6.49
N ALA A 144 2.09 17.73 -5.39
CA ALA A 144 1.16 17.57 -4.27
C ALA A 144 -0.29 17.85 -4.65
N GLN A 145 -0.55 18.81 -5.53
CA GLN A 145 -1.90 19.13 -6.00
C GLN A 145 -2.53 17.96 -6.78
N ALA A 146 -1.81 17.41 -7.77
CA ALA A 146 -2.29 16.29 -8.57
C ALA A 146 -2.54 15.05 -7.71
N LEU A 147 -1.68 14.81 -6.71
CA LEU A 147 -1.85 13.70 -5.78
C LEU A 147 -3.06 13.90 -4.86
N ALA A 148 -3.29 15.12 -4.38
CA ALA A 148 -4.47 15.46 -3.58
C ALA A 148 -5.77 15.28 -4.39
N GLU A 149 -5.78 15.71 -5.66
CA GLU A 149 -6.87 15.46 -6.61
C GLU A 149 -7.21 13.98 -6.74
N ARG A 150 -6.18 13.13 -6.91
CA ARG A 150 -6.38 11.69 -6.99
C ARG A 150 -6.96 11.10 -5.70
N ILE A 151 -6.43 11.48 -4.55
CA ILE A 151 -6.89 10.99 -3.25
C ILE A 151 -8.36 11.33 -3.04
N ARG A 152 -8.79 12.55 -3.37
CA ARG A 152 -10.22 12.93 -3.28
C ARG A 152 -11.12 12.03 -4.13
N LYS A 153 -10.70 11.73 -5.35
CA LYS A 153 -11.46 10.85 -6.25
C LYS A 153 -11.60 9.43 -5.69
N GLU A 154 -10.53 8.89 -5.10
CA GLU A 154 -10.56 7.58 -4.43
C GLU A 154 -11.44 7.59 -3.18
N MET A 155 -11.42 8.66 -2.39
CA MET A 155 -12.27 8.79 -1.21
C MET A 155 -13.75 8.86 -1.57
N ALA A 156 -14.11 9.65 -2.59
CA ALA A 156 -15.49 9.74 -3.07
C ALA A 156 -16.01 8.37 -3.56
N GLY A 157 -15.19 7.61 -4.29
CA GLY A 157 -15.55 6.25 -4.71
C GLY A 157 -15.73 5.30 -3.52
N SER A 158 -14.85 5.37 -2.52
CA SER A 158 -14.98 4.56 -1.30
C SER A 158 -16.22 4.91 -0.47
N GLU A 159 -16.67 6.16 -0.47
CA GLU A 159 -17.91 6.58 0.20
C GLU A 159 -19.14 6.05 -0.52
N GLU A 160 -19.14 6.08 -1.86
CA GLU A 160 -20.20 5.52 -2.69
C GLU A 160 -20.35 4.00 -2.46
N ASP A 161 -19.24 3.27 -2.48
CA ASP A 161 -19.22 1.82 -2.23
C ASP A 161 -19.77 1.46 -0.83
N GLU A 162 -19.39 2.22 0.21
CA GLU A 162 -19.87 2.00 1.57
C GLU A 162 -21.37 2.35 1.70
N ALA A 163 -21.83 3.39 1.02
CA ALA A 163 -23.25 3.73 0.96
C ALA A 163 -24.07 2.61 0.28
N ILE A 164 -23.57 2.09 -0.84
CA ILE A 164 -24.18 0.96 -1.55
C ILE A 164 -24.23 -0.28 -0.64
N ARG A 165 -23.13 -0.60 0.06
CA ARG A 165 -23.08 -1.72 1.01
C ARG A 165 -24.16 -1.58 2.10
N LYS A 166 -24.29 -0.40 2.73
CA LYS A 166 -25.32 -0.15 3.76
C LYS A 166 -26.73 -0.30 3.21
N ILE A 167 -26.97 0.16 1.99
CA ILE A 167 -28.27 -0.01 1.33
C ILE A 167 -28.54 -1.51 1.14
N ILE A 168 -27.60 -2.28 0.61
CA ILE A 168 -27.76 -3.74 0.41
C ILE A 168 -28.03 -4.45 1.75
N GLU A 169 -27.33 -4.10 2.82
CA GLU A 169 -27.55 -4.68 4.17
C GLU A 169 -28.93 -4.36 4.74
N SER A 170 -29.48 -3.19 4.42
CA SER A 170 -30.80 -2.77 4.89
C SER A 170 -31.98 -3.40 4.13
N ILE A 171 -31.75 -3.96 2.93
CA ILE A 171 -32.80 -4.53 2.09
C ILE A 171 -33.13 -5.96 2.56
N PRO A 172 -34.39 -6.27 2.91
CA PRO A 172 -34.79 -7.63 3.25
C PRO A 172 -34.52 -8.62 2.10
N LEU A 173 -33.96 -9.79 2.41
CA LEU A 173 -33.68 -10.84 1.42
C LEU A 173 -34.94 -11.30 0.67
N THR A 174 -36.12 -11.20 1.29
CA THR A 174 -37.40 -11.49 0.63
C THR A 174 -37.70 -10.50 -0.49
N SER A 175 -37.42 -9.22 -0.29
CA SER A 175 -37.56 -8.17 -1.30
C SER A 175 -36.58 -8.37 -2.46
N LEU A 176 -35.33 -8.76 -2.16
CA LEU A 176 -34.30 -9.11 -3.16
C LEU A 176 -34.67 -10.37 -3.98
N LYS A 177 -35.31 -11.36 -3.35
CA LYS A 177 -35.82 -12.56 -4.03
C LYS A 177 -37.02 -12.24 -4.93
N SER A 178 -37.99 -11.45 -4.43
CA SER A 178 -39.19 -11.12 -5.20
C SER A 178 -38.91 -10.25 -6.42
N SER A 179 -37.83 -9.47 -6.41
CA SER A 179 -37.39 -8.68 -7.56
C SER A 179 -36.55 -9.47 -8.57
N GLY A 180 -36.17 -10.72 -8.25
CA GLY A 180 -35.22 -11.50 -9.06
C GLY A 180 -33.78 -10.97 -9.01
N LEU A 181 -33.50 -9.96 -8.18
CA LEU A 181 -32.19 -9.33 -8.10
C LEU A 181 -31.17 -10.21 -7.37
N LEU A 182 -31.62 -11.06 -6.44
CA LEU A 182 -30.76 -12.03 -5.77
C LEU A 182 -30.13 -13.02 -6.76
N ASP A 183 -30.90 -13.51 -7.72
CA ASP A 183 -30.42 -14.47 -8.72
C ASP A 183 -29.34 -13.84 -9.61
N ARG A 184 -29.51 -12.56 -9.98
CA ARG A 184 -28.50 -11.79 -10.73
C ARG A 184 -27.24 -11.52 -9.92
N LEU A 185 -27.36 -11.19 -8.63
CA LEU A 185 -26.20 -11.03 -7.76
C LEU A 185 -25.44 -12.35 -7.57
N MET A 186 -26.15 -13.48 -7.45
CA MET A 186 -25.54 -14.82 -7.37
C MET A 186 -24.87 -15.22 -8.69
N GLU A 187 -25.46 -14.89 -9.84
CA GLU A 187 -24.89 -15.09 -11.17
C GLU A 187 -23.58 -14.29 -11.35
N LEU A 188 -23.56 -13.03 -10.93
CA LEU A 188 -22.37 -12.18 -10.93
C LEU A 188 -21.29 -12.68 -9.95
N ALA A 189 -21.68 -13.10 -8.74
CA ALA A 189 -20.76 -13.66 -7.75
C ALA A 189 -20.14 -14.97 -8.22
N GLY A 190 -20.90 -15.82 -8.93
CA GLY A 190 -20.42 -17.06 -9.53
C GLY A 190 -19.37 -16.84 -10.63
N HIS A 191 -19.45 -15.73 -11.37
CA HIS A 191 -18.46 -15.37 -12.40
C HIS A 191 -17.15 -14.82 -11.80
N ASN A 192 -17.19 -14.19 -10.63
CA ASN A 192 -15.98 -13.68 -9.97
C ASN A 192 -15.24 -14.77 -9.15
N GLY A 193 -15.90 -15.91 -8.90
CA GLY A 193 -15.31 -17.15 -8.40
C GLY A 193 -14.63 -17.99 -9.48
N GLY A 194 -14.40 -17.41 -10.66
CA GLY A 194 -13.52 -17.96 -11.69
C GLY A 194 -12.10 -18.06 -11.16
N THR A 195 -11.85 -19.10 -10.38
CA THR A 195 -10.58 -19.80 -10.41
C THR A 195 -10.28 -19.94 -11.89
N GLN A 196 -9.23 -19.28 -12.38
CA GLN A 196 -8.50 -19.80 -13.53
C GLN A 196 -8.12 -21.23 -13.16
N THR A 197 -9.02 -22.16 -13.44
CA THR A 197 -8.63 -23.48 -13.85
C THR A 197 -7.93 -23.21 -15.17
N ASN A 198 -6.64 -22.88 -15.09
CA ASN A 198 -5.71 -23.23 -16.13
C ASN A 198 -6.01 -24.71 -16.38
N ASN A 199 -6.79 -24.98 -17.42
CA ASN A 199 -6.86 -26.31 -18.01
C ASN A 199 -5.59 -26.51 -18.86
N GLY A 200 -4.45 -26.08 -18.33
CA GLY A 200 -3.16 -26.68 -18.58
C GLY A 200 -3.06 -27.75 -17.51
N GLY A 201 -3.50 -28.96 -17.84
CA GLY A 201 -3.02 -30.13 -17.14
C GLY A 201 -1.49 -30.00 -17.06
N ASP A 202 -0.95 -30.37 -15.91
CA ASP A 202 0.49 -30.44 -15.69
C ASP A 202 1.13 -31.05 -16.95
N ILE A 203 2.10 -30.37 -17.56
CA ILE A 203 2.74 -30.83 -18.81
C ILE A 203 3.25 -32.27 -18.63
N ASP A 204 3.61 -32.63 -17.40
CA ASP A 204 4.10 -33.92 -17.00
C ASP A 204 3.05 -35.05 -17.07
N ASP A 205 1.75 -34.73 -17.12
CA ASP A 205 0.64 -35.70 -17.22
C ASP A 205 0.02 -35.78 -18.64
N MET A 206 0.55 -35.03 -19.62
CA MET A 206 0.03 -35.04 -20.99
C MET A 206 0.55 -36.26 -21.79
N ASP A 207 -0.33 -36.87 -22.58
CA ASP A 207 0.10 -37.86 -23.57
C ASP A 207 0.85 -37.20 -24.74
N ALA A 208 1.70 -37.98 -25.41
CA ALA A 208 2.57 -37.49 -26.47
C ALA A 208 1.80 -36.89 -27.67
N GLU A 209 0.58 -37.36 -27.95
CA GLU A 209 -0.23 -36.82 -29.05
C GLU A 209 -0.80 -35.45 -28.72
N SER A 210 -1.17 -35.20 -27.47
CA SER A 210 -1.67 -33.91 -27.00
C SER A 210 -0.60 -32.82 -27.02
N LEU A 211 0.66 -33.18 -26.72
CA LEU A 211 1.80 -32.26 -26.84
C LEU A 211 2.14 -31.91 -28.30
N ILE A 212 1.98 -32.87 -29.21
CA ILE A 212 2.19 -32.64 -30.64
C ILE A 212 1.15 -31.66 -31.19
N ASN A 213 -0.12 -31.80 -30.79
CA ASN A 213 -1.16 -30.86 -31.21
C ASN A 213 -0.96 -29.46 -30.63
N LEU A 214 -0.49 -29.33 -29.38
CA LEU A 214 -0.22 -28.02 -28.77
C LEU A 214 0.89 -27.25 -29.53
N VAL A 215 1.95 -27.94 -29.95
CA VAL A 215 3.05 -27.32 -30.72
C VAL A 215 2.61 -27.01 -32.16
N LEU A 216 1.80 -27.86 -32.78
CA LEU A 216 1.32 -27.62 -34.14
C LEU A 216 0.35 -26.44 -34.22
N ASP A 217 -0.46 -26.21 -33.19
CA ASP A 217 -1.39 -25.07 -33.16
C ASP A 217 -0.64 -23.74 -32.93
N ASP A 218 0.40 -23.72 -32.09
CA ASP A 218 1.21 -22.52 -31.82
C ASP A 218 2.08 -22.10 -33.03
N THR A 219 2.49 -23.07 -33.86
CA THR A 219 3.25 -22.78 -35.10
C THR A 219 2.38 -22.30 -36.26
N SER A 220 1.06 -22.27 -36.11
CA SER A 220 0.13 -21.81 -37.16
C SER A 220 -0.10 -20.28 -37.13
N GLY A 221 0.44 -19.58 -36.13
CA GLY A 221 0.23 -18.14 -35.90
C GLY A 221 1.35 -17.18 -36.34
N GLU A 222 2.57 -17.66 -36.57
CA GLU A 222 3.71 -16.81 -36.99
C GLU A 222 4.12 -17.07 -38.44
N ALA A 223 3.19 -16.81 -39.37
CA ALA A 223 3.57 -16.44 -40.72
C ALA A 223 4.17 -15.03 -40.68
N TRP A 224 5.50 -14.98 -40.66
CA TRP A 224 6.30 -13.78 -40.89
C TRP A 224 5.90 -13.15 -42.23
N ASN A 225 5.00 -12.15 -42.20
CA ASN A 225 4.83 -11.22 -43.30
C ASN A 225 6.07 -10.30 -43.33
N ALA A 226 7.11 -10.78 -43.99
CA ALA A 226 8.15 -9.92 -44.52
C ALA A 226 7.74 -9.52 -45.95
N ASP A 227 7.24 -8.31 -46.10
CA ASP A 227 7.21 -7.62 -47.39
C ASP A 227 7.68 -6.17 -47.22
N GLU A 228 8.66 -5.84 -48.08
CA GLU A 228 9.27 -4.56 -48.49
C GLU A 228 10.14 -3.74 -47.51
#